data_AF-A0A0F9NXD1-F1
#
_entry.id   AF-A0A0F9NXD1-F1
#
_cell.length_a   1.000
_cell.length_b   1.000
_cell.length_c   1.000
_cell.angle_alpha   90.00
_cell.angle_beta   90.00
_cell.angle_gamma   90.00
#
_symmetry.space_group_name_H-M   'P 1'
#
loop_
_entity.id
_entity.type
_entity.pdbx_description
1 polymer ?
#
loop_
_entity_poly.entity_id
_entity_poly.type
_entity_poly.pdbx_seq_one_letter_code
_entity_poly.pdbx_strand_id
1 'polypeptide(L)'
;MQNTIFSPIAASKFIVRNRSQKASIIFNQKIGPGRSYDLMTIPHVSEADIQHSLLKGTLRNKLSVRELEVTGSNINLVQYSEEFTAFLQSVGITSGTSPIGVTGVTDIAELSQINDEVIATGTAISVATVLDTFLLDKASTAAVDGITIAVTKSMVGRWVRSETFNSYWGNQFTWYIDADNGNDENKGDTSLTALATFAECTRRMGARTYRQPVTINILSDINEGDSVILAFCPGFLTIQGVDTTIITGTLTSIIQWDHDPSDGYVVAGRITDTALSGDWSVAGPGGTSLIDRKIVLTDGPNAGSYAFIIEDSGSAKEAYVGPWMSENTWAEILPTTDTAYKVVQLPAFLDRYQIIQQNFWVYLKNLRFATPNQYWPSLETNGSCYIFGCIFDGTTSSRNSVMCGPARGMAFLNSYFKSGIDLRNAAVTFIGSTFKGLSALYVFNAYIGIEQPVVMFNTIGEISVQLQKGSHMHIANSGALGVVCLGAQTNGAVVDVLDSSSVHLFDSGSSMYSIGGNTGVGLKLSSDGRVTWEASDASTKFLFASDSDFNIGGTAKTIAELNTVGFMNPSNGAKVVPTE
;
A
#
# COMPACT_ATOMS: atom_id res chain seq x y z
N MET A 1 52.54 25.15 2.12
CA MET A 1 52.61 24.57 0.77
C MET A 1 53.45 23.29 0.86
N GLN A 2 52.80 22.13 0.97
CA GLN A 2 53.47 20.84 0.92
C GLN A 2 53.78 20.52 -0.55
N ASN A 3 55.06 20.33 -0.87
CA ASN A 3 55.50 19.82 -2.16
C ASN A 3 55.00 18.38 -2.30
N THR A 4 53.92 18.18 -3.05
CA THR A 4 53.56 16.88 -3.59
C THR A 4 54.67 16.47 -4.56
N ILE A 5 55.50 15.53 -4.11
CA ILE A 5 56.44 14.81 -4.96
C ILE A 5 55.57 14.02 -5.94
N PHE A 6 55.47 14.49 -7.18
CA PHE A 6 54.94 13.69 -8.27
C PHE A 6 55.83 12.46 -8.39
N SER A 7 55.34 11.30 -7.94
CA SER A 7 55.94 10.04 -8.33
C SER A 7 55.89 10.00 -9.87
N PRO A 8 57.02 9.84 -10.57
CA PRO A 8 57.03 9.81 -12.02
C PRO A 8 56.05 8.74 -12.50
N ILE A 9 55.09 9.14 -13.33
CA ILE A 9 54.16 8.22 -13.98
C ILE A 9 55.01 7.15 -14.66
N ALA A 10 54.82 5.89 -14.30
CA ALA A 10 55.55 4.79 -14.89
C ALA A 10 55.40 4.88 -16.42
N ALA A 11 56.52 4.87 -17.14
CA ALA A 11 56.49 4.96 -18.60
C ALA A 11 55.54 3.91 -19.20
N SER A 12 54.75 4.34 -20.18
CA SER A 12 53.88 3.47 -20.96
C SER A 12 54.69 2.31 -21.56
N LYS A 13 54.19 1.08 -21.39
CA LYS A 13 54.81 -0.18 -21.84
C LYS A 13 53.78 -1.04 -22.57
N PHE A 14 54.19 -1.64 -23.67
CA PHE A 14 53.43 -2.68 -24.39
C PHE A 14 54.41 -3.75 -24.87
N ILE A 15 54.60 -4.77 -24.03
CA ILE A 15 55.63 -5.79 -24.18
C ILE A 15 55.03 -7.02 -24.85
N VAL A 16 55.57 -7.35 -26.03
CA VAL A 16 55.20 -8.57 -26.78
C VAL A 16 56.36 -9.55 -26.78
N ARG A 17 56.05 -10.85 -26.71
CA ARG A 17 56.98 -11.97 -26.86
C ARG A 17 56.73 -12.71 -28.15
N ASN A 18 57.78 -12.94 -28.93
CA ASN A 18 57.68 -13.74 -30.14
C ASN A 18 57.66 -15.24 -29.80
N ARG A 19 56.60 -15.94 -30.20
CA ARG A 19 56.39 -17.39 -30.00
C ARG A 19 56.73 -18.22 -31.24
N SER A 20 57.02 -17.58 -32.37
CA SER A 20 57.43 -18.24 -33.61
C SER A 20 58.90 -18.66 -33.59
N GLN A 21 59.23 -19.67 -34.40
CA GLN A 21 60.61 -20.11 -34.69
C GLN A 21 61.34 -19.13 -35.62
N LYS A 22 60.63 -18.17 -36.22
CA LYS A 22 61.17 -17.12 -37.09
C LYS A 22 61.06 -15.76 -36.42
N ALA A 23 61.92 -14.82 -36.81
CA ALA A 23 61.82 -13.45 -36.32
C ALA A 23 60.54 -12.78 -36.82
N SER A 24 59.81 -12.11 -35.92
CA SER A 24 58.64 -11.31 -36.25
C SER A 24 59.05 -9.86 -36.45
N ILE A 25 58.48 -9.19 -37.44
CA ILE A 25 58.71 -7.75 -37.66
C ILE A 25 57.42 -7.01 -37.30
N ILE A 26 57.52 -6.04 -36.38
CA ILE A 26 56.44 -5.17 -35.92
C ILE A 26 56.98 -3.74 -35.87
N PHE A 27 56.30 -2.78 -36.51
CA PHE A 27 56.75 -1.38 -36.63
C PHE A 27 58.22 -1.26 -37.07
N ASN A 28 58.62 -2.06 -38.07
CA ASN A 28 60.00 -2.21 -38.57
C ASN A 28 61.04 -2.71 -37.54
N GLN A 29 60.63 -3.05 -36.32
CA GLN A 29 61.49 -3.67 -35.32
C GLN A 29 61.45 -5.20 -35.46
N LYS A 30 62.63 -5.81 -35.56
CA LYS A 30 62.80 -7.27 -35.60
C LYS A 30 62.84 -7.83 -34.18
N ILE A 31 61.91 -8.74 -33.86
CA ILE A 31 61.82 -9.44 -32.58
C ILE A 31 62.22 -10.90 -32.83
N GLY A 32 63.38 -11.32 -32.31
CA GLY A 32 63.90 -12.68 -32.50
C GLY A 32 63.03 -13.77 -31.83
N PRO A 33 63.13 -15.03 -32.26
CA PRO A 33 62.40 -16.16 -31.66
C PRO A 33 62.56 -16.22 -30.13
N GLY A 34 61.45 -16.33 -29.40
CA GLY A 34 61.41 -16.45 -27.94
C GLY A 34 61.71 -15.17 -27.16
N ARG A 35 62.13 -14.08 -27.82
CA ARG A 35 62.48 -12.79 -27.20
C ARG A 35 61.25 -11.92 -26.96
N SER A 36 61.31 -11.09 -25.91
CA SER A 36 60.32 -10.04 -25.65
C SER A 36 60.86 -8.67 -26.07
N TYR A 37 59.98 -7.77 -26.50
CA TYR A 37 60.32 -6.39 -26.84
C TYR A 37 59.18 -5.45 -26.44
N ASP A 38 59.52 -4.30 -25.87
CA ASP A 38 58.56 -3.25 -25.55
C ASP A 38 58.34 -2.33 -26.76
N LEU A 39 57.16 -2.41 -27.36
CA LEU A 39 56.86 -1.66 -28.58
C LEU A 39 56.83 -0.14 -28.34
N MET A 40 56.62 0.31 -27.09
CA MET A 40 56.63 1.73 -26.72
C MET A 40 58.04 2.33 -26.74
N THR A 41 59.09 1.50 -26.83
CA THR A 41 60.48 1.97 -26.94
C THR A 41 60.92 2.25 -28.38
N ILE A 42 60.09 1.91 -29.38
CA ILE A 42 60.38 2.17 -30.78
C ILE A 42 60.18 3.68 -31.07
N PRO A 43 61.16 4.38 -31.63
CA PRO A 43 61.02 5.80 -31.97
C PRO A 43 59.77 6.05 -32.83
N HIS A 44 59.00 7.08 -32.46
CA HIS A 44 57.77 7.50 -33.13
C HIS A 44 56.58 6.54 -33.05
N VAL A 45 56.67 5.44 -32.29
CA VAL A 45 55.51 4.60 -31.99
C VAL A 45 54.82 5.14 -30.75
N SER A 46 53.60 5.63 -30.92
CA SER A 46 52.73 6.11 -29.85
C SER A 46 51.70 5.07 -29.42
N GLU A 47 50.99 5.31 -28.32
CA GLU A 47 49.88 4.44 -27.90
C GLU A 47 48.79 4.34 -28.98
N ALA A 48 48.55 5.43 -29.72
CA ALA A 48 47.58 5.47 -30.81
C ALA A 48 47.98 4.51 -31.97
N ASP A 49 49.28 4.37 -32.25
CA ASP A 49 49.77 3.45 -33.27
C ASP A 49 49.59 1.99 -32.84
N ILE A 50 49.83 1.69 -31.56
CA ILE A 50 49.55 0.37 -30.99
C ILE A 50 48.04 0.05 -31.07
N GLN A 51 47.18 0.98 -30.65
CA GLN A 51 45.72 0.83 -30.72
C GLN A 51 45.23 0.58 -32.14
N HIS A 52 45.70 1.36 -33.11
CA HIS A 52 45.32 1.21 -34.52
C HIS A 52 45.79 -0.13 -35.10
N SER A 53 47.00 -0.56 -34.74
CA SER A 53 47.56 -1.84 -35.17
C SER A 53 46.87 -3.05 -34.53
N LEU A 54 46.36 -2.91 -33.29
CA LEU A 54 45.51 -3.91 -32.65
C LEU A 54 44.11 -3.97 -33.30
N LEU A 55 43.57 -2.84 -33.75
CA LEU A 55 42.25 -2.80 -34.41
C LEU A 55 42.25 -3.46 -35.79
N LYS A 56 43.23 -3.12 -36.63
CA LYS A 56 43.23 -3.53 -38.05
C LYS A 56 44.61 -3.74 -38.67
N GLY A 57 45.67 -3.78 -37.87
CA GLY A 57 47.04 -3.86 -38.35
C GLY A 57 47.72 -5.21 -38.14
N THR A 58 49.03 -5.19 -38.37
CA THR A 58 49.91 -6.36 -38.27
C THR A 58 49.91 -6.97 -36.87
N LEU A 59 49.77 -6.14 -35.83
CA LEU A 59 49.79 -6.60 -34.45
C LEU A 59 48.59 -7.50 -34.14
N ARG A 60 47.38 -7.13 -34.58
CA ARG A 60 46.18 -7.97 -34.48
C ARG A 60 46.40 -9.35 -35.07
N ASN A 61 46.82 -9.39 -36.34
CA ASN A 61 46.99 -10.64 -37.09
C ASN A 61 48.01 -11.56 -36.42
N LYS A 62 49.15 -11.00 -35.98
CA LYS A 62 50.21 -11.78 -35.31
C LYS A 62 49.79 -12.31 -33.94
N LEU A 63 48.98 -11.58 -33.19
CA LEU A 63 48.41 -12.05 -31.93
C LEU A 63 47.34 -13.13 -32.16
N SER A 64 46.45 -12.94 -33.15
CA SER A 64 45.40 -13.90 -33.49
C SER A 64 45.94 -15.27 -33.90
N VAL A 65 47.06 -15.32 -34.64
CA VAL A 65 47.70 -16.59 -35.04
C VAL A 65 48.73 -17.10 -34.02
N ARG A 66 48.78 -16.48 -32.83
CA ARG A 66 49.73 -16.81 -31.74
C ARG A 66 51.22 -16.73 -32.15
N GLU A 67 51.54 -15.91 -33.15
CA GLU A 67 52.94 -15.59 -33.50
C GLU A 67 53.58 -14.71 -32.41
N LEU A 68 52.78 -13.81 -31.84
CA LEU A 68 53.13 -12.98 -30.70
C LEU A 68 52.22 -13.28 -29.51
N GLU A 69 52.72 -13.02 -28.31
CA GLU A 69 52.01 -13.10 -27.02
C GLU A 69 52.26 -11.80 -26.26
N VAL A 70 51.23 -11.14 -25.72
CA VAL A 70 51.43 -9.95 -24.89
C VAL A 70 51.81 -10.38 -23.48
N THR A 71 53.02 -10.04 -23.05
CA THR A 71 53.55 -10.42 -21.72
C THR A 71 53.45 -9.30 -20.69
N GLY A 72 53.07 -8.09 -21.09
CA GLY A 72 52.77 -6.98 -20.18
C GLY A 72 52.33 -5.72 -20.92
N SER A 73 51.32 -5.03 -20.39
CA SER A 73 50.82 -3.76 -20.93
C SER A 73 50.36 -2.87 -19.78
N ASN A 74 50.62 -1.57 -19.85
CA ASN A 74 49.94 -0.55 -19.03
C ASN A 74 49.36 0.60 -19.88
N ILE A 75 49.38 0.48 -21.20
CA ILE A 75 48.79 1.49 -22.09
C ILE A 75 47.26 1.42 -22.00
N ASN A 76 46.62 2.57 -22.17
CA ASN A 76 45.17 2.65 -22.14
C ASN A 76 44.60 2.06 -23.44
N LEU A 77 43.88 0.94 -23.38
CA LEU A 77 43.30 0.25 -24.55
C LEU A 77 41.78 0.30 -24.59
N VAL A 78 41.21 1.26 -23.86
CA VAL A 78 39.78 1.57 -23.82
C VAL A 78 39.19 1.68 -25.22
N GLN A 79 38.32 0.74 -25.58
CA GLN A 79 37.57 0.74 -26.82
C GLN A 79 36.18 0.11 -26.63
N TYR A 80 35.23 0.59 -27.42
CA TYR A 80 33.78 0.48 -27.17
C TYR A 80 33.09 -0.78 -27.73
N SER A 81 33.81 -1.73 -28.35
CA SER A 81 33.18 -2.91 -28.99
C SER A 81 33.46 -4.21 -28.24
N GLU A 82 32.41 -4.98 -27.94
CA GLU A 82 32.47 -6.29 -27.26
C GLU A 82 33.44 -7.27 -27.94
N GLU A 83 33.40 -7.37 -29.28
CA GLU A 83 34.28 -8.24 -30.07
C GLU A 83 35.77 -7.93 -29.86
N PHE A 84 36.10 -6.64 -29.72
CA PHE A 84 37.48 -6.21 -29.51
C PHE A 84 37.94 -6.46 -28.08
N THR A 85 37.06 -6.24 -27.10
CA THR A 85 37.33 -6.61 -25.70
C THR A 85 37.58 -8.11 -25.55
N ALA A 86 36.74 -8.94 -26.17
CA ALA A 86 36.91 -10.39 -26.21
C ALA A 86 38.24 -10.79 -26.89
N PHE A 87 38.61 -10.10 -27.98
CA PHE A 87 39.91 -10.29 -28.62
C PHE A 87 41.07 -9.93 -27.67
N LEU A 88 41.06 -8.76 -27.03
CA LEU A 88 42.12 -8.32 -26.10
C LEU A 88 42.28 -9.30 -24.93
N GLN A 89 41.17 -9.77 -24.36
CA GLN A 89 41.17 -10.80 -23.31
C GLN A 89 41.76 -12.12 -23.82
N SER A 90 41.40 -12.56 -25.04
CA SER A 90 41.91 -13.80 -25.64
C SER A 90 43.42 -13.81 -25.89
N VAL A 91 44.04 -12.62 -26.01
CA VAL A 91 45.49 -12.45 -26.25
C VAL A 91 46.28 -12.10 -24.98
N GLY A 92 45.64 -12.22 -23.80
CA GLY A 92 46.28 -12.07 -22.49
C GLY A 92 46.34 -10.64 -21.95
N ILE A 93 45.63 -9.68 -22.57
CA ILE A 93 45.53 -8.31 -22.06
C ILE A 93 44.33 -8.24 -21.10
N THR A 94 44.63 -8.28 -19.80
CA THR A 94 43.62 -8.22 -18.71
C THR A 94 43.67 -6.92 -17.90
N SER A 95 44.68 -6.07 -18.13
CA SER A 95 44.89 -4.78 -17.46
C SER A 95 44.86 -3.65 -18.48
N GLY A 96 44.19 -2.53 -18.18
CA GLY A 96 44.05 -1.40 -19.11
C GLY A 96 42.90 -1.54 -20.13
N THR A 97 42.23 -2.69 -20.16
CA THR A 97 40.88 -2.85 -20.73
C THR A 97 39.89 -2.38 -19.67
N SER A 98 39.77 -1.07 -19.47
CA SER A 98 38.54 -0.60 -18.85
C SER A 98 37.45 -0.88 -19.86
N PRO A 99 36.32 -1.47 -19.47
CA PRO A 99 35.12 -1.39 -20.28
C PRO A 99 34.66 0.09 -20.20
N ILE A 100 35.40 1.00 -20.84
CA ILE A 100 35.00 2.39 -21.00
C ILE A 100 34.17 2.39 -22.28
N GLY A 101 32.91 2.74 -22.08
CA GLY A 101 31.84 2.36 -22.98
C GLY A 101 30.78 1.50 -22.33
N VAL A 102 30.88 1.18 -21.03
CA VAL A 102 29.76 0.62 -20.25
C VAL A 102 28.69 1.71 -20.20
N THR A 103 27.91 1.79 -21.27
CA THR A 103 26.67 2.55 -21.32
C THR A 103 25.67 2.00 -20.31
N GLY A 104 25.94 0.84 -19.71
CA GLY A 104 25.36 0.39 -18.45
C GLY A 104 25.94 -0.95 -17.98
N VAL A 105 25.82 -1.22 -16.69
CA VAL A 105 26.05 -2.54 -16.08
C VAL A 105 24.73 -3.29 -15.93
N THR A 106 24.78 -4.59 -15.68
CA THR A 106 23.59 -5.41 -15.50
C THR A 106 22.82 -4.99 -14.26
N ASP A 107 23.49 -4.91 -13.11
CA ASP A 107 22.90 -4.70 -11.79
C ASP A 107 23.77 -3.83 -10.88
N ILE A 108 23.28 -3.53 -9.68
CA ILE A 108 24.00 -2.71 -8.70
C ILE A 108 25.24 -3.44 -8.15
N ALA A 109 25.23 -4.78 -8.14
CA ALA A 109 26.38 -5.56 -7.73
C ALA A 109 27.56 -5.36 -8.69
N GLU A 110 27.32 -5.42 -10.00
CA GLU A 110 28.30 -5.12 -11.05
C GLU A 110 28.76 -3.64 -10.99
N LEU A 111 27.84 -2.70 -10.73
CA LEU A 111 28.17 -1.29 -10.54
C LEU A 111 29.22 -1.12 -9.42
N SER A 112 29.03 -1.85 -8.33
CA SER A 112 29.91 -1.80 -7.16
C SER A 112 31.29 -2.44 -7.41
N GLN A 113 31.47 -3.17 -8.52
CA GLN A 113 32.76 -3.76 -8.93
C GLN A 113 33.58 -2.88 -9.89
N ILE A 114 33.02 -1.76 -10.36
CA ILE A 114 33.72 -0.82 -11.23
C ILE A 114 34.90 -0.19 -10.47
N ASN A 115 36.08 -0.15 -11.10
CA ASN A 115 37.25 0.53 -10.54
C ASN A 115 37.07 2.05 -10.57
N ASP A 116 36.56 2.60 -9.48
CA ASP A 116 36.27 4.03 -9.34
C ASP A 116 37.52 4.91 -9.18
N GLU A 117 38.68 4.35 -8.81
CA GLU A 117 39.93 5.11 -8.63
C GLU A 117 40.35 5.85 -9.91
N VAL A 118 40.12 5.21 -11.06
CA VAL A 118 40.50 5.73 -12.39
C VAL A 118 39.39 6.52 -13.08
N ILE A 119 38.22 6.63 -12.46
CA ILE A 119 37.03 7.31 -13.00
C ILE A 119 36.89 8.68 -12.34
N ALA A 120 36.49 9.71 -13.10
CA ALA A 120 36.27 11.04 -12.53
C ALA A 120 34.93 11.10 -11.76
N THR A 121 34.89 11.87 -10.66
CA THR A 121 33.63 12.28 -10.02
C THR A 121 32.68 12.88 -11.05
N GLY A 122 31.39 12.57 -10.95
CA GLY A 122 30.33 12.96 -11.88
C GLY A 122 30.14 11.99 -13.05
N THR A 123 30.95 10.94 -13.17
CA THR A 123 30.76 9.92 -14.22
C THR A 123 29.41 9.22 -14.03
N ALA A 124 28.65 9.12 -15.11
CA ALA A 124 27.34 8.49 -15.17
C ALA A 124 27.44 7.06 -15.72
N ILE A 125 26.86 6.08 -15.02
CA ILE A 125 26.76 4.68 -15.46
C ILE A 125 25.30 4.25 -15.32
N SER A 126 24.70 3.69 -16.37
CA SER A 126 23.35 3.12 -16.23
C SER A 126 23.37 1.72 -15.63
N VAL A 127 22.29 1.34 -14.97
CA VAL A 127 22.10 0.01 -14.38
C VAL A 127 20.83 -0.59 -14.96
N ALA A 128 20.96 -1.73 -15.64
CA ALA A 128 19.89 -2.30 -16.48
C ALA A 128 18.70 -2.82 -15.65
N THR A 129 18.94 -3.45 -14.50
CA THR A 129 17.88 -3.96 -13.60
C THR A 129 16.91 -2.86 -13.17
N VAL A 130 17.45 -1.72 -12.74
CA VAL A 130 16.67 -0.57 -12.25
C VAL A 130 16.37 0.49 -13.31
N LEU A 131 16.81 0.27 -14.56
CA LEU A 131 16.66 1.17 -15.71
C LEU A 131 16.98 2.64 -15.38
N ASP A 132 18.05 2.87 -14.63
CA ASP A 132 18.40 4.20 -14.14
C ASP A 132 19.89 4.48 -14.25
N THR A 133 20.27 5.75 -14.05
CA THR A 133 21.66 6.20 -14.10
C THR A 133 22.19 6.48 -12.71
N PHE A 134 23.42 6.07 -12.41
CA PHE A 134 24.14 6.38 -11.17
C PHE A 134 25.31 7.31 -11.49
N LEU A 135 25.53 8.30 -10.63
CA LEU A 135 26.62 9.26 -10.70
C LEU A 135 27.66 8.93 -9.63
N LEU A 136 28.93 8.84 -10.03
CA LEU A 136 30.03 8.66 -9.07
C LEU A 136 30.26 9.95 -8.28
N ASP A 137 30.12 9.92 -6.96
CA ASP A 137 30.56 10.98 -6.06
C ASP A 137 31.64 10.49 -5.10
N LYS A 138 32.91 10.82 -5.39
CA LYS A 138 34.07 10.44 -4.56
C LYS A 138 34.08 11.10 -3.17
N ALA A 139 33.33 12.17 -2.96
CA ALA A 139 33.23 12.87 -1.69
C ALA A 139 32.03 12.43 -0.85
N SER A 140 31.05 11.77 -1.46
CA SER A 140 29.82 11.35 -0.76
C SER A 140 30.13 10.37 0.37
N THR A 141 29.53 10.65 1.52
CA THR A 141 29.53 9.79 2.72
C THR A 141 28.14 9.23 3.02
N ALA A 142 27.19 9.36 2.09
CA ALA A 142 25.83 8.86 2.26
C ALA A 142 25.84 7.37 2.65
N ALA A 143 24.90 6.97 3.49
CA ALA A 143 24.75 5.57 3.89
C ALA A 143 24.39 4.73 2.65
N VAL A 144 25.05 3.57 2.49
CA VAL A 144 24.74 2.63 1.42
C VAL A 144 23.42 1.94 1.78
N ASP A 145 22.44 2.02 0.88
CA ASP A 145 21.15 1.34 1.01
C ASP A 145 20.97 0.23 -0.04
N GLY A 146 21.91 0.10 -0.99
CA GLY A 146 21.89 -0.91 -2.03
C GLY A 146 20.96 -0.63 -3.21
N ILE A 147 20.24 0.50 -3.22
CA ILE A 147 19.25 0.85 -4.25
C ILE A 147 19.42 2.28 -4.77
N THR A 148 19.47 3.28 -3.89
CA THR A 148 19.72 4.68 -4.27
C THR A 148 21.17 5.08 -4.08
N ILE A 149 21.87 4.45 -3.13
CA ILE A 149 23.27 4.66 -2.82
C ILE A 149 23.96 3.30 -2.85
N ALA A 150 24.84 3.10 -3.83
CA ALA A 150 25.67 1.91 -3.95
C ALA A 150 27.13 2.20 -3.57
N VAL A 151 27.80 1.18 -3.04
CA VAL A 151 29.20 1.28 -2.61
C VAL A 151 30.12 1.30 -3.83
N THR A 152 31.18 2.11 -3.78
CA THR A 152 32.26 2.04 -4.77
C THR A 152 33.20 0.88 -4.46
N LYS A 153 33.95 0.38 -5.44
CA LYS A 153 34.90 -0.72 -5.23
C LYS A 153 35.98 -0.36 -4.22
N SER A 154 36.47 0.88 -4.27
CA SER A 154 37.48 1.40 -3.32
C SER A 154 36.92 1.63 -1.91
N MET A 155 35.59 1.60 -1.73
CA MET A 155 34.85 2.06 -0.55
C MET A 155 35.01 3.56 -0.25
N VAL A 156 35.70 4.32 -1.12
CA VAL A 156 35.85 5.77 -1.06
C VAL A 156 34.85 6.42 -2.02
N GLY A 157 33.89 7.17 -1.47
CA GLY A 157 32.78 7.75 -2.24
C GLY A 157 31.60 6.81 -2.44
N ARG A 158 30.62 7.24 -3.25
CA ARG A 158 29.38 6.50 -3.54
C ARG A 158 28.99 6.59 -5.01
N TRP A 159 28.29 5.57 -5.48
CA TRP A 159 27.43 5.67 -6.65
C TRP A 159 26.06 6.17 -6.19
N VAL A 160 25.67 7.36 -6.64
CA VAL A 160 24.41 8.00 -6.27
C VAL A 160 23.45 7.91 -7.43
N ARG A 161 22.30 7.26 -7.23
CA ARG A 161 21.27 7.14 -8.25
C ARG A 161 20.75 8.52 -8.64
N SER A 162 20.63 8.76 -9.93
CA SER A 162 20.07 9.99 -10.48
C SER A 162 18.57 10.02 -10.19
N GLU A 163 18.06 11.20 -9.81
CA GLU A 163 16.63 11.44 -9.68
C GLU A 163 15.95 11.69 -11.04
N THR A 164 16.69 11.51 -12.15
CA THR A 164 16.14 11.68 -13.49
C THR A 164 15.25 10.49 -13.85
N PHE A 165 13.94 10.68 -13.79
CA PHE A 165 12.99 9.62 -14.06
C PHE A 165 13.15 9.01 -15.48
N ASN A 166 13.27 7.69 -15.58
CA ASN A 166 13.25 6.97 -16.86
C ASN A 166 11.83 6.93 -17.44
N SER A 167 11.63 7.34 -18.70
CA SER A 167 10.31 7.37 -19.38
C SER A 167 9.57 6.01 -19.36
N TYR A 168 10.31 4.90 -19.30
CA TYR A 168 9.77 3.54 -19.15
C TYR A 168 8.77 3.44 -18.00
N TRP A 169 9.11 3.93 -16.81
CA TRP A 169 8.25 3.82 -15.62
C TRP A 169 6.91 4.55 -15.76
N GLY A 170 6.84 5.56 -16.63
CA GLY A 170 5.61 6.29 -16.92
C GLY A 170 4.61 5.51 -17.78
N ASN A 171 5.05 4.39 -18.38
CA ASN A 171 4.23 3.48 -19.17
C ASN A 171 3.94 2.16 -18.45
N GLN A 172 4.36 2.01 -17.19
CA GLN A 172 4.06 0.85 -16.36
C GLN A 172 2.83 1.15 -15.48
N PHE A 173 1.73 0.47 -15.78
CA PHE A 173 0.44 0.68 -15.12
C PHE A 173 0.11 -0.40 -14.10
N THR A 174 0.93 -1.45 -14.00
CA THR A 174 0.76 -2.52 -13.02
C THR A 174 2.05 -2.68 -12.24
N TRP A 175 1.91 -2.69 -10.92
CA TRP A 175 3.00 -2.81 -9.96
C TRP A 175 2.70 -3.97 -9.01
N TYR A 176 3.74 -4.66 -8.56
CA TYR A 176 3.69 -5.71 -7.55
C TYR A 176 4.75 -5.41 -6.50
N ILE A 177 4.35 -5.47 -5.23
CA ILE A 177 5.20 -5.25 -4.06
C ILE A 177 5.05 -6.44 -3.13
N ASP A 178 6.17 -7.04 -2.74
CA ASP A 178 6.28 -8.14 -1.79
C ASP A 178 7.46 -7.82 -0.86
N ALA A 179 7.18 -7.35 0.34
CA ALA A 179 8.20 -7.00 1.32
C ALA A 179 8.97 -8.21 1.87
N ASP A 180 8.45 -9.44 1.71
CA ASP A 180 9.07 -10.64 2.25
C ASP A 180 10.00 -11.30 1.21
N ASN A 181 9.58 -11.32 -0.07
CA ASN A 181 10.28 -12.04 -1.14
C ASN A 181 10.69 -11.17 -2.33
N GLY A 182 10.33 -9.89 -2.34
CA GLY A 182 10.64 -8.96 -3.43
C GLY A 182 12.10 -8.53 -3.46
N ASN A 183 12.45 -7.81 -4.52
CA ASN A 183 13.76 -7.15 -4.66
C ASN A 183 13.56 -5.83 -5.41
N ASP A 184 14.10 -4.73 -4.87
CA ASP A 184 13.98 -3.40 -5.47
C ASP A 184 14.83 -3.20 -6.74
N GLU A 185 15.66 -4.18 -7.11
CA GLU A 185 16.24 -4.30 -8.46
C GLU A 185 15.27 -4.93 -9.48
N ASN A 186 14.21 -5.62 -9.03
CA ASN A 186 13.22 -6.17 -9.95
C ASN A 186 12.42 -5.06 -10.66
N LYS A 187 11.71 -5.39 -11.73
CA LYS A 187 10.88 -4.43 -12.48
C LYS A 187 9.56 -4.08 -11.78
N GLY A 188 9.03 -4.96 -10.94
CA GLY A 188 7.73 -4.79 -10.28
C GLY A 188 6.53 -5.06 -11.19
N ASP A 189 6.71 -5.63 -12.38
CA ASP A 189 5.65 -5.81 -13.40
C ASP A 189 4.89 -7.13 -13.30
N THR A 190 5.39 -8.09 -12.50
CA THR A 190 4.72 -9.37 -12.20
C THR A 190 4.92 -9.74 -10.74
N SER A 191 4.13 -10.70 -10.23
CA SER A 191 4.29 -11.20 -8.86
C SER A 191 5.61 -11.95 -8.63
N LEU A 192 6.24 -12.51 -9.67
CA LEU A 192 7.55 -13.17 -9.56
C LEU A 192 8.73 -12.20 -9.61
N THR A 193 8.47 -10.97 -10.05
CA THR A 193 9.44 -9.88 -10.16
C THR A 193 8.97 -8.67 -9.35
N ALA A 194 8.34 -8.92 -8.20
CA ALA A 194 7.83 -7.88 -7.31
C ALA A 194 8.96 -7.03 -6.71
N LEU A 195 8.68 -5.75 -6.47
CA LEU A 195 9.54 -4.87 -5.70
C LEU A 195 9.52 -5.28 -4.23
N ALA A 196 10.60 -5.03 -3.50
CA ALA A 196 10.63 -5.27 -2.06
C ALA A 196 9.90 -4.15 -1.30
N THR A 197 9.98 -2.91 -1.78
CA THR A 197 9.49 -1.75 -1.03
C THR A 197 8.46 -0.93 -1.80
N PHE A 198 7.55 -0.34 -1.04
CA PHE A 198 6.61 0.68 -1.49
C PHE A 198 7.34 1.98 -1.86
N ALA A 199 8.39 2.34 -1.13
CA ALA A 199 9.26 3.47 -1.44
C ALA A 199 9.87 3.36 -2.85
N GLU A 200 10.29 2.16 -3.26
CA GLU A 200 10.80 1.94 -4.61
C GLU A 200 9.74 2.19 -5.68
N CYS A 201 8.53 1.69 -5.45
CA CYS A 201 7.38 1.92 -6.33
C CYS A 201 7.10 3.42 -6.46
N THR A 202 6.97 4.13 -5.33
CA THR A 202 6.75 5.59 -5.30
C THR A 202 7.84 6.34 -6.05
N ARG A 203 9.10 5.97 -5.85
CA ARG A 203 10.24 6.64 -6.50
C ARG A 203 10.24 6.44 -8.00
N ARG A 204 9.97 5.23 -8.50
CA ARG A 204 9.90 4.95 -9.94
C ARG A 204 8.72 5.65 -10.60
N MET A 205 7.59 5.73 -9.91
CA MET A 205 6.43 6.48 -10.41
C MET A 205 6.72 7.99 -10.45
N GLY A 206 7.36 8.52 -9.40
CA GLY A 206 7.72 9.93 -9.29
C GLY A 206 6.51 10.87 -9.36
N ALA A 207 6.75 12.15 -9.61
CA ALA A 207 5.70 13.17 -9.78
C ALA A 207 5.09 13.18 -11.20
N ARG A 208 4.96 12.02 -11.84
CA ARG A 208 4.51 11.89 -13.24
C ARG A 208 3.00 11.85 -13.36
N THR A 209 2.52 12.17 -14.56
CA THR A 209 1.11 12.04 -14.93
C THR A 209 0.81 10.70 -15.60
N TYR A 210 0.05 9.83 -14.94
CA TYR A 210 -0.42 8.56 -15.48
C TYR A 210 -1.81 8.72 -16.11
N ARG A 211 -1.86 8.76 -17.45
CA ARG A 211 -3.12 8.95 -18.19
C ARG A 211 -4.00 7.71 -18.28
N GLN A 212 -3.53 6.57 -17.76
CA GLN A 212 -4.28 5.32 -17.68
C GLN A 212 -4.43 4.91 -16.21
N PRO A 213 -5.44 4.09 -15.86
CA PRO A 213 -5.56 3.53 -14.52
C PRO A 213 -4.29 2.77 -14.13
N VAL A 214 -3.80 3.00 -12.91
CA VAL A 214 -2.65 2.30 -12.34
C VAL A 214 -3.13 1.35 -11.25
N THR A 215 -2.57 0.14 -11.21
CA THR A 215 -2.82 -0.86 -10.15
C THR A 215 -1.52 -1.22 -9.46
N ILE A 216 -1.50 -1.14 -8.13
CA ILE A 216 -0.42 -1.59 -7.27
C ILE A 216 -0.95 -2.77 -6.45
N ASN A 217 -0.34 -3.94 -6.62
CA ASN A 217 -0.69 -5.16 -5.92
C ASN A 217 0.28 -5.36 -4.75
N ILE A 218 -0.28 -5.45 -3.54
CA ILE A 218 0.46 -5.71 -2.31
C ILE A 218 0.34 -7.21 -2.01
N LEU A 219 1.47 -7.92 -2.00
CA LEU A 219 1.52 -9.37 -1.83
C LEU A 219 1.79 -9.79 -0.37
N SER A 220 2.44 -8.93 0.40
CA SER A 220 2.76 -9.14 1.82
C SER A 220 2.72 -7.84 2.61
N ASP A 221 2.94 -7.91 3.92
CA ASP A 221 2.83 -6.77 4.83
C ASP A 221 3.94 -5.72 4.56
N ILE A 222 3.54 -4.46 4.37
CA ILE A 222 4.42 -3.31 4.19
C ILE A 222 4.80 -2.74 5.56
N ASN A 223 6.09 -2.80 5.90
CA ASN A 223 6.65 -2.28 7.15
C ASN A 223 7.44 -0.97 6.94
N GLU A 224 6.94 -0.11 6.05
CA GLU A 224 7.52 1.19 5.75
C GLU A 224 6.68 2.30 6.39
N GLY A 225 7.36 3.17 7.13
CA GLY A 225 6.74 4.35 7.73
C GLY A 225 6.31 5.37 6.68
N ASP A 226 5.16 6.02 6.91
CA ASP A 226 4.66 7.13 6.10
C ASP A 226 4.55 6.82 4.60
N SER A 227 4.03 5.64 4.28
CA SER A 227 3.83 5.19 2.91
C SER A 227 2.85 6.13 2.17
N VAL A 228 3.27 6.64 1.01
CA VAL A 228 2.50 7.57 0.17
C VAL A 228 2.88 7.44 -1.30
N ILE A 229 1.90 7.57 -2.22
CA ILE A 229 2.14 7.70 -3.66
C ILE A 229 2.07 9.17 -4.07
N LEU A 230 3.18 9.68 -4.62
CA LEU A 230 3.33 11.07 -5.09
C LEU A 230 2.98 11.27 -6.58
N ALA A 231 2.62 10.20 -7.29
CA ALA A 231 2.28 10.27 -8.70
C ALA A 231 0.92 10.93 -8.93
N PHE A 232 0.78 11.63 -10.06
CA PHE A 232 -0.49 12.22 -10.47
C PHE A 232 -1.24 11.26 -11.39
N CYS A 233 -2.32 10.66 -10.91
CA CYS A 233 -3.15 9.71 -11.67
C CYS A 233 -4.52 10.33 -11.98
N PRO A 234 -4.70 11.07 -13.11
CA PRO A 234 -5.99 11.68 -13.48
C PRO A 234 -7.11 10.67 -13.76
N GLY A 235 -6.78 9.41 -14.06
CA GLY A 235 -7.75 8.31 -14.07
C GLY A 235 -8.04 7.85 -12.65
N PHE A 236 -7.57 6.64 -12.32
CA PHE A 236 -7.72 6.01 -11.01
C PHE A 236 -6.40 5.37 -10.59
N LEU A 237 -6.05 5.47 -9.32
CA LEU A 237 -4.97 4.69 -8.71
C LEU A 237 -5.61 3.62 -7.83
N THR A 238 -5.41 2.35 -8.15
CA THR A 238 -5.84 1.22 -7.31
C THR A 238 -4.66 0.65 -6.57
N ILE A 239 -4.77 0.53 -5.26
CA ILE A 239 -3.83 -0.21 -4.41
C ILE A 239 -4.63 -1.32 -3.77
N GLN A 240 -4.25 -2.56 -4.06
CA GLN A 240 -5.01 -3.72 -3.64
C GLN A 240 -4.13 -4.78 -3.00
N GLY A 241 -4.62 -5.36 -1.91
CA GLY A 241 -4.01 -6.53 -1.32
C GLY A 241 -4.37 -7.79 -2.09
N VAL A 242 -3.43 -8.73 -2.14
CA VAL A 242 -3.67 -10.10 -2.61
C VAL A 242 -3.97 -10.98 -1.41
N ASP A 243 -5.23 -11.38 -1.30
CA ASP A 243 -5.75 -12.21 -0.22
C ASP A 243 -5.00 -13.56 -0.12
N THR A 244 -4.54 -13.92 1.07
CA THR A 244 -4.06 -15.27 1.38
C THR A 244 -5.17 -16.09 2.01
N THR A 245 -5.52 -17.23 1.43
CA THR A 245 -6.57 -18.10 1.99
C THR A 245 -6.05 -18.81 3.24
N ILE A 246 -6.75 -18.63 4.36
CA ILE A 246 -6.44 -19.27 5.64
C ILE A 246 -7.14 -20.63 5.73
N ILE A 247 -8.44 -20.67 5.44
CA ILE A 247 -9.30 -21.87 5.52
C ILE A 247 -10.47 -21.74 4.54
N THR A 248 -11.04 -22.88 4.15
CA THR A 248 -12.28 -22.97 3.37
C THR A 248 -13.33 -23.77 4.15
N GLY A 249 -14.60 -23.48 3.94
CA GLY A 249 -15.70 -24.19 4.59
C GLY A 249 -17.03 -24.05 3.87
N THR A 250 -18.10 -24.40 4.56
CA THR A 250 -19.48 -24.34 4.03
C THR A 250 -20.43 -23.86 5.14
N LEU A 251 -21.23 -22.84 4.83
CA LEU A 251 -22.16 -22.27 5.80
C LEU A 251 -23.34 -23.23 6.02
N THR A 252 -23.39 -23.89 7.18
CA THR A 252 -24.45 -24.86 7.52
C THR A 252 -25.71 -24.21 8.10
N SER A 253 -25.58 -23.01 8.67
CA SER A 253 -26.70 -22.20 9.14
C SER A 253 -26.36 -20.72 9.03
N ILE A 254 -27.38 -19.91 8.78
CA ILE A 254 -27.27 -18.46 8.61
C ILE A 254 -28.47 -17.79 9.28
N ILE A 255 -28.19 -16.84 10.16
CA ILE A 255 -29.18 -15.86 10.62
C ILE A 255 -28.86 -14.57 9.89
N GLN A 256 -29.79 -14.14 9.06
CA GLN A 256 -29.68 -12.92 8.28
C GLN A 256 -29.82 -11.69 9.17
N TRP A 257 -29.20 -10.58 8.76
CA TRP A 257 -29.46 -9.27 9.36
C TRP A 257 -30.89 -8.80 9.12
N ASP A 258 -31.54 -8.35 10.19
CA ASP A 258 -32.78 -7.58 10.10
C ASP A 258 -32.52 -6.16 10.61
N HIS A 259 -32.83 -5.20 9.76
CA HIS A 259 -32.56 -3.79 9.95
C HIS A 259 -33.85 -2.96 10.02
N ASP A 260 -35.02 -3.58 9.90
CA ASP A 260 -36.31 -2.88 9.83
C ASP A 260 -36.97 -2.80 11.21
N PRO A 261 -37.07 -1.60 11.82
CA PRO A 261 -37.79 -1.41 13.08
C PRO A 261 -39.30 -1.69 13.00
N SER A 262 -39.89 -1.71 11.80
CA SER A 262 -41.33 -1.56 11.59
C SER A 262 -42.18 -2.68 12.18
N ASP A 263 -41.61 -3.88 12.34
CA ASP A 263 -42.27 -5.03 12.96
C ASP A 263 -41.87 -5.24 14.44
N GLY A 264 -41.03 -4.35 14.98
CA GLY A 264 -40.50 -4.42 16.34
C GLY A 264 -39.40 -5.46 16.54
N TYR A 265 -38.83 -6.00 15.46
CA TYR A 265 -37.80 -7.01 15.49
C TYR A 265 -36.56 -6.59 14.69
N VAL A 266 -35.40 -6.63 15.33
CA VAL A 266 -34.10 -6.47 14.67
C VAL A 266 -33.18 -7.57 15.17
N VAL A 267 -32.35 -8.12 14.29
CA VAL A 267 -31.45 -9.24 14.64
C VAL A 267 -30.09 -9.08 14.00
N ALA A 268 -29.06 -9.41 14.78
CA ALA A 268 -27.68 -9.44 14.33
C ALA A 268 -27.38 -10.66 13.46
N GLY A 269 -26.63 -10.45 12.37
CA GLY A 269 -26.22 -11.51 11.47
C GLY A 269 -25.29 -12.52 12.13
N ARG A 270 -25.54 -13.81 11.91
CA ARG A 270 -24.73 -14.92 12.42
C ARG A 270 -24.56 -16.01 11.38
N ILE A 271 -23.46 -16.74 11.50
CA ILE A 271 -23.18 -17.90 10.67
C ILE A 271 -22.71 -19.08 11.52
N THR A 272 -22.98 -20.30 11.04
CA THR A 272 -22.49 -21.55 11.63
C THR A 272 -21.86 -22.41 10.55
N ASP A 273 -20.66 -22.93 10.80
CA ASP A 273 -20.07 -24.04 10.04
C ASP A 273 -19.81 -25.20 11.00
N THR A 274 -20.69 -26.21 10.97
CA THR A 274 -20.59 -27.38 11.84
C THR A 274 -19.39 -28.28 11.53
N ALA A 275 -18.74 -28.12 10.36
CA ALA A 275 -17.56 -28.87 9.94
C ALA A 275 -16.24 -28.21 10.37
N LEU A 276 -16.24 -26.98 10.89
CA LEU A 276 -15.03 -26.36 11.46
C LEU A 276 -14.38 -27.24 12.53
N SER A 277 -13.06 -27.25 12.58
CA SER A 277 -12.27 -28.06 13.52
C SER A 277 -12.43 -27.62 14.99
N GLY A 278 -12.92 -26.40 15.22
CA GLY A 278 -13.20 -25.80 16.52
C GLY A 278 -14.07 -24.56 16.35
N ASP A 279 -14.18 -23.74 17.40
CA ASP A 279 -14.90 -22.47 17.32
C ASP A 279 -14.11 -21.43 16.52
N TRP A 280 -14.78 -20.38 16.03
CA TRP A 280 -14.17 -19.37 15.15
C TRP A 280 -12.97 -18.66 15.80
N SER A 281 -12.92 -18.61 17.13
CA SER A 281 -11.80 -18.09 17.91
C SER A 281 -10.52 -18.95 17.87
N VAL A 282 -10.58 -20.20 17.42
CA VAL A 282 -9.45 -21.15 17.41
C VAL A 282 -9.39 -22.08 16.19
N ALA A 283 -10.32 -21.96 15.22
CA ALA A 283 -10.43 -22.88 14.09
C ALA A 283 -9.38 -22.66 12.98
N GLY A 284 -8.55 -21.63 13.07
CA GLY A 284 -7.50 -21.35 12.09
C GLY A 284 -6.31 -22.32 12.19
N PRO A 285 -5.43 -22.34 11.16
CA PRO A 285 -4.22 -23.14 11.16
C PRO A 285 -3.39 -22.91 12.43
N GLY A 286 -2.97 -24.00 13.08
CA GLY A 286 -2.22 -23.94 14.34
C GLY A 286 -3.02 -23.42 15.55
N GLY A 287 -4.36 -23.43 15.49
CA GLY A 287 -5.21 -22.91 16.57
C GLY A 287 -5.36 -21.38 16.56
N THR A 288 -5.09 -20.74 15.41
CA THR A 288 -5.20 -19.29 15.27
C THR A 288 -6.66 -18.84 15.18
N SER A 289 -6.93 -17.60 15.58
CA SER A 289 -8.28 -17.03 15.52
C SER A 289 -8.65 -16.62 14.10
N LEU A 290 -9.90 -16.91 13.71
CA LEU A 290 -10.55 -16.42 12.50
C LEU A 290 -11.36 -15.14 12.78
N ILE A 291 -11.44 -14.69 14.03
CA ILE A 291 -12.04 -13.41 14.41
C ILE A 291 -11.23 -12.26 13.82
N ASP A 292 -11.92 -11.17 13.47
CA ASP A 292 -11.37 -10.01 12.77
C ASP A 292 -10.78 -10.35 11.39
N ARG A 293 -11.28 -11.42 10.75
CA ARG A 293 -10.91 -11.80 9.38
C ARG A 293 -12.05 -11.58 8.41
N LYS A 294 -11.68 -11.41 7.14
CA LYS A 294 -12.62 -11.32 6.02
C LYS A 294 -13.04 -12.73 5.61
N ILE A 295 -14.34 -12.96 5.47
CA ILE A 295 -14.94 -14.18 4.92
C ILE A 295 -15.56 -13.86 3.56
N VAL A 296 -15.29 -14.69 2.55
CA VAL A 296 -15.69 -14.48 1.16
C VAL A 296 -16.42 -15.71 0.64
N LEU A 297 -17.60 -15.52 0.04
CA LEU A 297 -18.34 -16.59 -0.61
C LEU A 297 -17.61 -17.01 -1.89
N THR A 298 -17.46 -18.31 -2.13
CA THR A 298 -16.67 -18.84 -3.26
C THR A 298 -17.51 -19.48 -4.36
N ASP A 299 -18.80 -19.69 -4.13
CA ASP A 299 -19.73 -20.27 -5.10
C ASP A 299 -21.12 -19.62 -5.04
N GLY A 300 -22.02 -20.13 -5.87
CA GLY A 300 -23.39 -19.63 -6.00
C GLY A 300 -23.48 -18.27 -6.74
N PRO A 301 -24.69 -17.70 -6.82
CA PRO A 301 -24.94 -16.42 -7.50
C PRO A 301 -24.26 -15.23 -6.81
N ASN A 302 -23.85 -15.40 -5.55
CA ASN A 302 -23.29 -14.38 -4.69
C ASN A 302 -21.77 -14.52 -4.49
N ALA A 303 -21.11 -15.38 -5.27
CA ALA A 303 -19.65 -15.58 -5.20
C ALA A 303 -18.90 -14.24 -5.31
N GLY A 304 -17.91 -14.05 -4.43
CA GLY A 304 -17.15 -12.81 -4.29
C GLY A 304 -17.75 -11.82 -3.28
N SER A 305 -19.02 -11.98 -2.87
CA SER A 305 -19.57 -11.22 -1.74
C SER A 305 -18.86 -11.60 -0.45
N TYR A 306 -18.76 -10.66 0.48
CA TYR A 306 -17.96 -10.85 1.69
C TYR A 306 -18.56 -10.15 2.91
N ALA A 307 -18.11 -10.57 4.08
CA ALA A 307 -18.37 -9.95 5.38
C ALA A 307 -17.10 -10.06 6.24
N PHE A 308 -17.14 -9.53 7.47
CA PHE A 308 -16.10 -9.72 8.47
C PHE A 308 -16.63 -10.53 9.65
N ILE A 309 -15.79 -11.44 10.14
CA ILE A 309 -16.08 -12.26 11.33
C ILE A 309 -15.75 -11.40 12.56
N ILE A 310 -16.76 -11.07 13.35
CA ILE A 310 -16.64 -10.03 14.38
C ILE A 310 -16.32 -10.61 15.75
N GLU A 311 -17.09 -11.60 16.19
CA GLU A 311 -16.99 -12.18 17.53
C GLU A 311 -17.50 -13.61 17.47
N ASP A 312 -16.96 -14.46 18.35
CA ASP A 312 -17.57 -15.74 18.65
C ASP A 312 -18.91 -15.50 19.38
N SER A 313 -19.95 -16.26 19.04
CA SER A 313 -21.25 -16.11 19.71
C SER A 313 -21.27 -16.71 21.12
N GLY A 314 -20.28 -17.55 21.45
CA GLY A 314 -20.29 -18.42 22.62
C GLY A 314 -21.06 -19.72 22.40
N SER A 315 -21.77 -19.86 21.29
CA SER A 315 -22.32 -21.13 20.82
C SER A 315 -21.31 -21.81 19.89
N ALA A 316 -21.20 -23.14 20.01
CA ALA A 316 -20.19 -23.90 19.28
C ALA A 316 -20.26 -23.64 17.76
N LYS A 317 -19.14 -23.19 17.21
CA LYS A 317 -18.95 -22.92 15.77
C LYS A 317 -19.90 -21.88 15.16
N GLU A 318 -20.51 -21.03 15.98
CA GLU A 318 -21.33 -19.90 15.54
C GLU A 318 -20.59 -18.57 15.80
N ALA A 319 -20.56 -17.68 14.81
CA ALA A 319 -19.96 -16.35 14.94
C ALA A 319 -20.91 -15.24 14.47
N TYR A 320 -20.77 -14.08 15.10
CA TYR A 320 -21.35 -12.82 14.61
C TYR A 320 -20.55 -12.31 13.41
N VAL A 321 -21.26 -11.82 12.40
CA VAL A 321 -20.67 -11.26 11.18
C VAL A 321 -21.23 -9.89 10.87
N GLY A 322 -20.44 -9.06 10.20
CA GLY A 322 -20.94 -7.83 9.57
C GLY A 322 -21.93 -8.12 8.42
N PRO A 323 -22.53 -7.09 7.81
CA PRO A 323 -23.38 -7.25 6.64
C PRO A 323 -22.60 -7.89 5.48
N TRP A 324 -23.28 -8.73 4.72
CA TRP A 324 -22.71 -9.37 3.54
C TRP A 324 -22.89 -8.44 2.35
N MET A 325 -21.80 -7.98 1.74
CA MET A 325 -21.88 -7.00 0.66
C MET A 325 -21.27 -7.55 -0.63
N SER A 326 -21.89 -7.21 -1.76
CA SER A 326 -21.34 -7.45 -3.10
C SER A 326 -20.56 -6.23 -3.57
N GLU A 327 -19.31 -6.45 -3.97
CA GLU A 327 -18.48 -5.39 -4.53
C GLU A 327 -18.96 -4.91 -5.91
N ASN A 328 -19.76 -5.72 -6.61
CA ASN A 328 -20.26 -5.41 -7.95
C ASN A 328 -21.54 -4.55 -7.91
N THR A 329 -22.39 -4.78 -6.91
CA THR A 329 -23.70 -4.11 -6.81
C THR A 329 -23.78 -3.09 -5.68
N TRP A 330 -22.81 -3.12 -4.75
CA TRP A 330 -22.75 -2.27 -3.56
C TRP A 330 -24.00 -2.39 -2.69
N ALA A 331 -24.66 -3.53 -2.76
CA ALA A 331 -25.86 -3.85 -2.02
C ALA A 331 -25.56 -4.96 -1.01
N GLU A 332 -26.34 -4.98 0.07
CA GLU A 332 -26.39 -6.14 0.95
C GLU A 332 -26.92 -7.37 0.20
N ILE A 333 -26.32 -8.51 0.48
CA ILE A 333 -26.55 -9.79 -0.16
C ILE A 333 -26.90 -10.82 0.91
N LEU A 334 -27.80 -11.72 0.57
CA LEU A 334 -28.23 -12.78 1.48
C LEU A 334 -27.53 -14.09 1.09
N PRO A 335 -26.53 -14.54 1.85
CA PRO A 335 -25.99 -15.87 1.64
C PRO A 335 -27.05 -16.93 1.97
N THR A 336 -26.95 -18.07 1.29
CA THR A 336 -27.82 -19.23 1.54
C THR A 336 -27.08 -20.28 2.34
N THR A 337 -27.80 -21.16 3.01
CA THR A 337 -27.21 -22.37 3.58
C THR A 337 -26.53 -23.19 2.48
N ASP A 338 -25.51 -23.95 2.85
CA ASP A 338 -24.66 -24.76 1.99
C ASP A 338 -23.78 -23.98 0.99
N THR A 339 -23.72 -22.64 1.09
CA THR A 339 -22.77 -21.83 0.30
C THR A 339 -21.34 -22.04 0.79
N ALA A 340 -20.42 -22.31 -0.13
CA ALA A 340 -19.01 -22.46 0.16
C ALA A 340 -18.34 -21.10 0.40
N TYR A 341 -17.36 -21.07 1.31
CA TYR A 341 -16.62 -19.86 1.63
C TYR A 341 -15.12 -20.11 1.78
N LYS A 342 -14.37 -19.01 1.78
CA LYS A 342 -12.99 -18.94 2.25
C LYS A 342 -12.82 -17.80 3.27
N VAL A 343 -11.99 -18.01 4.28
CA VAL A 343 -11.52 -16.94 5.16
C VAL A 343 -10.13 -16.53 4.70
N VAL A 344 -9.88 -15.23 4.62
CA VAL A 344 -8.65 -14.68 4.05
C VAL A 344 -7.91 -13.78 5.03
N GLN A 345 -6.58 -13.81 4.92
CA GLN A 345 -5.66 -12.83 5.47
C GLN A 345 -5.43 -11.74 4.42
N LEU A 346 -5.58 -10.49 4.84
CA LEU A 346 -5.23 -9.32 4.03
C LEU A 346 -3.79 -8.89 4.33
N PRO A 347 -2.98 -8.51 3.31
CA PRO A 347 -1.71 -7.85 3.55
C PRO A 347 -1.93 -6.49 4.19
N ALA A 348 -1.01 -6.08 5.04
CA ALA A 348 -1.15 -4.92 5.89
C ALA A 348 -0.14 -3.81 5.58
N PHE A 349 -0.57 -2.55 5.67
CA PHE A 349 0.34 -1.46 6.01
C PHE A 349 0.48 -1.46 7.54
N LEU A 350 1.70 -1.68 8.03
CA LEU A 350 2.00 -1.77 9.46
C LEU A 350 2.41 -0.43 10.08
N ASP A 351 2.33 0.65 9.31
CA ASP A 351 2.43 2.02 9.81
C ASP A 351 1.44 2.92 9.06
N ARG A 352 1.49 4.23 9.35
CA ARG A 352 0.63 5.24 8.72
C ARG A 352 0.75 5.20 7.19
N TYR A 353 -0.40 5.01 6.53
CA TYR A 353 -0.55 5.24 5.09
C TYR A 353 -1.26 6.57 4.82
N GLN A 354 -0.78 7.35 3.84
CA GLN A 354 -1.33 8.66 3.52
C GLN A 354 -1.90 8.73 2.09
N ILE A 355 -3.11 9.28 1.98
CA ILE A 355 -3.70 9.70 0.71
C ILE A 355 -3.66 11.23 0.63
N ILE A 356 -2.89 11.74 -0.32
CA ILE A 356 -2.77 13.19 -0.57
C ILE A 356 -3.70 13.66 -1.70
N GLN A 357 -4.08 14.94 -1.65
CA GLN A 357 -5.04 15.58 -2.57
C GLN A 357 -4.65 15.56 -4.05
N GLN A 358 -3.38 15.28 -4.36
CA GLN A 358 -2.88 15.25 -5.73
C GLN A 358 -3.55 14.17 -6.58
N ASN A 359 -4.03 13.09 -5.97
CA ASN A 359 -4.74 12.02 -6.67
C ASN A 359 -6.21 12.38 -6.87
N PHE A 360 -6.74 12.19 -8.09
CA PHE A 360 -8.14 12.47 -8.37
C PHE A 360 -9.07 11.50 -7.63
N TRP A 361 -8.77 10.20 -7.73
CA TRP A 361 -9.45 9.12 -6.99
C TRP A 361 -8.48 7.97 -6.71
N VAL A 362 -8.37 7.59 -5.43
CA VAL A 362 -7.61 6.42 -4.97
C VAL A 362 -8.56 5.31 -4.54
N TYR A 363 -8.33 4.10 -5.03
CA TYR A 363 -9.07 2.89 -4.67
C TYR A 363 -8.17 2.06 -3.76
N LEU A 364 -8.57 1.85 -2.50
CA LEU A 364 -7.90 0.93 -1.59
C LEU A 364 -8.75 -0.33 -1.47
N LYS A 365 -8.18 -1.51 -1.72
CA LYS A 365 -8.97 -2.76 -1.75
C LYS A 365 -8.29 -3.88 -0.99
N ASN A 366 -9.01 -4.61 -0.17
CA ASN A 366 -8.49 -5.84 0.47
C ASN A 366 -7.18 -5.61 1.23
N LEU A 367 -7.07 -4.47 1.91
CA LEU A 367 -5.89 -4.10 2.68
C LEU A 367 -6.23 -4.05 4.16
N ARG A 368 -5.22 -4.29 4.98
CA ARG A 368 -5.28 -4.04 6.41
C ARG A 368 -4.40 -2.83 6.74
N PHE A 369 -4.86 -1.95 7.61
CA PHE A 369 -4.12 -0.78 8.06
C PHE A 369 -3.97 -0.87 9.57
N ALA A 370 -2.73 -0.93 10.02
CA ALA A 370 -2.37 -0.95 11.42
C ALA A 370 -1.26 0.07 11.64
N THR A 371 -1.18 0.66 12.82
CA THR A 371 0.01 1.40 13.22
C THR A 371 0.33 1.10 14.68
N PRO A 372 1.59 0.79 15.02
CA PRO A 372 2.02 0.55 16.38
C PRO A 372 2.11 1.86 17.18
N ASN A 373 2.17 3.00 16.49
CA ASN A 373 2.32 4.31 17.10
C ASN A 373 1.00 4.77 17.70
N GLN A 374 0.94 4.88 19.02
CA GLN A 374 -0.22 5.43 19.72
C GLN A 374 -0.49 6.86 19.23
N TYR A 375 -1.75 7.21 19.01
CA TYR A 375 -2.21 8.52 18.53
C TYR A 375 -1.90 8.85 17.07
N TRP A 376 -1.31 7.93 16.31
CA TRP A 376 -1.13 8.11 14.88
C TRP A 376 -2.25 7.38 14.13
N PRO A 377 -2.86 7.99 13.12
CA PRO A 377 -3.88 7.32 12.33
C PRO A 377 -3.23 6.21 11.49
N SER A 378 -3.88 5.05 11.40
CA SER A 378 -3.44 3.98 10.49
C SER A 378 -3.62 4.37 9.02
N LEU A 379 -4.61 5.22 8.74
CA LEU A 379 -4.87 5.82 7.45
C LEU A 379 -5.19 7.31 7.62
N GLU A 380 -4.48 8.17 6.89
CA GLU A 380 -4.76 9.61 6.81
C GLU A 380 -5.19 9.98 5.38
N THR A 381 -6.38 10.56 5.22
CA THR A 381 -6.93 10.89 3.90
C THR A 381 -7.20 12.39 3.76
N ASN A 382 -6.51 13.02 2.82
CA ASN A 382 -6.71 14.41 2.40
C ASN A 382 -7.09 14.50 0.91
N GLY A 383 -7.42 13.35 0.29
CA GLY A 383 -7.80 13.22 -1.11
C GLY A 383 -9.05 12.38 -1.26
N SER A 384 -9.61 12.36 -2.47
CA SER A 384 -10.80 11.56 -2.77
C SER A 384 -10.46 10.08 -2.92
N CYS A 385 -11.22 9.22 -2.25
CA CYS A 385 -10.95 7.78 -2.27
C CYS A 385 -12.20 6.91 -2.14
N TYR A 386 -12.10 5.69 -2.67
CA TYR A 386 -13.03 4.60 -2.44
C TYR A 386 -12.26 3.46 -1.76
N ILE A 387 -12.81 2.91 -0.68
CA ILE A 387 -12.14 1.92 0.17
C ILE A 387 -13.03 0.69 0.26
N PHE A 388 -12.53 -0.46 -0.19
CA PHE A 388 -13.32 -1.69 -0.39
C PHE A 388 -12.75 -2.83 0.46
N GLY A 389 -13.53 -3.32 1.42
CA GLY A 389 -13.16 -4.56 2.12
C GLY A 389 -11.89 -4.44 2.94
N CYS A 390 -11.55 -3.23 3.39
CA CYS A 390 -10.34 -2.98 4.18
C CYS A 390 -10.60 -3.14 5.69
N ILE A 391 -9.55 -3.47 6.43
CA ILE A 391 -9.57 -3.58 7.90
C ILE A 391 -8.72 -2.45 8.48
N PHE A 392 -9.27 -1.72 9.46
CA PHE A 392 -8.57 -0.67 10.20
C PHE A 392 -8.37 -1.11 11.64
N ASP A 393 -7.17 -1.62 11.91
CA ASP A 393 -6.79 -2.11 13.23
C ASP A 393 -6.54 -0.96 14.21
N GLY A 394 -6.94 -1.22 15.45
CA GLY A 394 -6.57 -0.46 16.62
C GLY A 394 -7.39 -0.92 17.81
N THR A 395 -7.22 -0.21 18.92
CA THR A 395 -7.90 -0.43 20.18
C THR A 395 -8.41 0.91 20.75
N THR A 396 -9.38 0.84 21.67
CA THR A 396 -9.83 1.98 22.51
C THR A 396 -8.67 2.72 23.18
N SER A 397 -7.63 1.99 23.60
CA SER A 397 -6.44 2.57 24.22
C SER A 397 -5.51 3.27 23.22
N SER A 398 -5.40 2.74 22.00
CA SER A 398 -4.49 3.28 20.98
C SER A 398 -5.00 4.60 20.39
N ARG A 399 -6.32 4.73 20.21
CA ARG A 399 -6.96 5.84 19.47
C ARG A 399 -6.33 6.10 18.09
N ASN A 400 -5.88 5.04 17.41
CA ASN A 400 -5.28 5.10 16.08
C ASN A 400 -6.36 5.11 14.98
N SER A 401 -7.40 5.93 15.18
CA SER A 401 -8.55 6.02 14.28
C SER A 401 -8.11 6.40 12.87
N VAL A 402 -8.86 5.96 11.87
CA VAL A 402 -8.74 6.51 10.51
C VAL A 402 -9.00 8.01 10.57
N MET A 403 -8.15 8.84 9.96
CA MET A 403 -8.36 10.29 9.90
C MET A 403 -8.76 10.72 8.51
N CYS A 404 -9.93 11.34 8.39
CA CYS A 404 -10.43 11.93 7.16
C CYS A 404 -10.44 13.45 7.28
N GLY A 405 -9.65 14.09 6.43
CA GLY A 405 -9.54 15.53 6.29
C GLY A 405 -10.41 16.09 5.16
N PRO A 406 -10.13 17.34 4.75
CA PRO A 406 -10.84 17.99 3.66
C PRO A 406 -10.61 17.27 2.32
N ALA A 407 -11.63 16.54 1.85
CA ALA A 407 -11.63 15.88 0.55
C ALA A 407 -12.96 16.14 -0.19
N ARG A 408 -12.98 15.96 -1.52
CA ARG A 408 -14.19 16.17 -2.33
C ARG A 408 -15.26 15.10 -2.08
N GLY A 409 -14.84 13.90 -1.65
CA GLY A 409 -15.72 12.78 -1.34
C GLY A 409 -14.91 11.53 -1.06
N MET A 410 -15.34 10.77 -0.05
CA MET A 410 -14.74 9.51 0.37
C MET A 410 -15.85 8.47 0.57
N ALA A 411 -15.61 7.22 0.19
CA ALA A 411 -16.56 6.15 0.44
C ALA A 411 -15.88 4.91 1.02
N PHE A 412 -16.50 4.33 2.05
CA PHE A 412 -16.08 3.08 2.68
C PHE A 412 -17.14 2.01 2.40
N LEU A 413 -16.76 1.07 1.54
CA LEU A 413 -17.59 -0.03 1.08
C LEU A 413 -17.19 -1.30 1.83
N ASN A 414 -18.11 -1.73 2.68
CA ASN A 414 -17.95 -2.86 3.58
C ASN A 414 -16.55 -2.89 4.18
N SER A 415 -16.20 -1.85 4.93
CA SER A 415 -14.92 -1.78 5.65
C SER A 415 -15.12 -2.10 7.11
N TYR A 416 -14.07 -2.61 7.76
CA TYR A 416 -14.10 -3.02 9.15
C TYR A 416 -13.22 -2.13 10.02
N PHE A 417 -13.83 -1.43 10.97
CA PHE A 417 -13.18 -0.45 11.84
C PHE A 417 -13.07 -0.95 13.28
N LYS A 418 -11.85 -1.25 13.71
CA LYS A 418 -11.55 -1.54 15.12
C LYS A 418 -10.98 -0.33 15.85
N SER A 419 -10.36 0.58 15.10
CA SER A 419 -9.83 1.84 15.63
C SER A 419 -10.81 3.00 15.60
N GLY A 420 -12.01 2.83 15.04
CA GLY A 420 -12.94 3.93 14.80
C GLY A 420 -12.49 4.87 13.67
N ILE A 421 -13.14 6.03 13.56
CA ILE A 421 -12.87 7.01 12.52
C ILE A 421 -13.06 8.45 13.02
N ASP A 422 -12.16 9.34 12.59
CA ASP A 422 -12.18 10.77 12.87
C ASP A 422 -12.44 11.54 11.58
N LEU A 423 -13.46 12.40 11.57
CA LEU A 423 -13.89 13.17 10.41
C LEU A 423 -13.74 14.67 10.69
N ARG A 424 -12.89 15.37 9.95
CA ARG A 424 -12.59 16.79 10.16
C ARG A 424 -12.73 17.57 8.86
N ASN A 425 -13.84 18.27 8.70
CA ASN A 425 -14.20 18.95 7.44
C ASN A 425 -14.28 17.98 6.25
N ALA A 426 -14.77 16.77 6.50
CA ALA A 426 -14.77 15.65 5.57
C ALA A 426 -16.19 15.34 5.08
N ALA A 427 -16.30 14.78 3.87
CA ALA A 427 -17.54 14.18 3.38
C ALA A 427 -17.29 12.68 3.13
N VAL A 428 -17.94 11.83 3.92
CA VAL A 428 -17.75 10.37 3.92
C VAL A 428 -19.09 9.68 3.70
N THR A 429 -19.13 8.67 2.83
CA THR A 429 -20.27 7.75 2.68
C THR A 429 -19.88 6.34 3.10
N PHE A 430 -20.70 5.70 3.91
CA PHE A 430 -20.57 4.30 4.29
C PHE A 430 -21.60 3.46 3.55
N ILE A 431 -21.13 2.32 3.05
CA ILE A 431 -21.92 1.36 2.30
C ILE A 431 -21.63 -0.03 2.90
N GLY A 432 -22.41 -0.48 3.89
CA GLY A 432 -22.26 -1.84 4.45
C GLY A 432 -21.15 -2.00 5.50
N SER A 433 -20.69 -0.92 6.14
CA SER A 433 -19.48 -0.97 7.00
C SER A 433 -19.75 -1.47 8.43
N THR A 434 -18.73 -2.04 9.06
CA THR A 434 -18.82 -2.59 10.41
C THR A 434 -17.80 -1.93 11.35
N PHE A 435 -18.22 -1.58 12.56
CA PHE A 435 -17.37 -1.08 13.63
C PHE A 435 -17.35 -2.06 14.80
N LYS A 436 -16.21 -2.19 15.49
CA LYS A 436 -16.09 -2.99 16.73
C LYS A 436 -15.35 -2.20 17.80
N GLY A 437 -16.02 -1.99 18.92
CA GLY A 437 -15.46 -1.35 20.12
C GLY A 437 -15.22 0.16 20.04
N LEU A 438 -15.03 0.73 18.85
CA LEU A 438 -14.92 2.18 18.61
C LEU A 438 -15.76 2.59 17.40
N SER A 439 -16.41 3.75 17.49
CA SER A 439 -17.24 4.38 16.46
C SER A 439 -16.52 5.58 15.82
N ALA A 440 -17.30 6.49 15.23
CA ALA A 440 -16.87 7.83 14.84
C ALA A 440 -16.93 8.81 16.04
N LEU A 441 -15.82 8.98 16.76
CA LEU A 441 -15.75 9.79 17.98
C LEU A 441 -15.64 11.30 17.73
N TYR A 442 -15.01 11.69 16.62
CA TYR A 442 -14.71 13.08 16.32
C TYR A 442 -15.24 13.44 14.93
N VAL A 443 -16.53 13.78 14.84
CA VAL A 443 -17.16 14.26 13.60
C VAL A 443 -17.36 15.76 13.70
N PHE A 444 -16.47 16.53 13.05
CA PHE A 444 -16.41 17.99 13.13
C PHE A 444 -16.60 18.65 11.78
N ASN A 445 -17.64 19.49 11.66
CA ASN A 445 -18.00 20.18 10.42
C ASN A 445 -17.97 19.23 9.21
N ALA A 446 -18.46 18.01 9.42
CA ALA A 446 -18.33 16.91 8.48
C ALA A 446 -19.70 16.41 8.03
N TYR A 447 -19.72 15.72 6.90
CA TYR A 447 -20.87 15.09 6.31
C TYR A 447 -20.70 13.57 6.30
N ILE A 448 -21.67 12.83 6.84
CA ILE A 448 -21.71 11.36 6.87
C ILE A 448 -22.91 10.86 6.10
N GLY A 449 -22.68 10.04 5.09
CA GLY A 449 -23.70 9.23 4.42
C GLY A 449 -23.72 7.79 4.85
N ILE A 450 -24.93 7.26 4.98
CA ILE A 450 -25.20 5.85 5.22
C ILE A 450 -26.18 5.43 4.13
N GLU A 451 -25.66 4.74 3.11
CA GLU A 451 -26.46 4.28 1.96
C GLU A 451 -26.82 2.80 2.03
N GLN A 452 -26.12 2.05 2.88
CA GLN A 452 -26.36 0.64 3.18
C GLN A 452 -26.06 0.43 4.68
N PRO A 453 -26.48 -0.69 5.28
CA PRO A 453 -26.37 -0.88 6.72
C PRO A 453 -24.97 -0.66 7.28
N VAL A 454 -24.88 0.16 8.33
CA VAL A 454 -23.68 0.35 9.15
C VAL A 454 -23.98 -0.21 10.53
N VAL A 455 -23.17 -1.16 10.97
CA VAL A 455 -23.38 -1.82 12.26
C VAL A 455 -22.19 -1.61 13.19
N MET A 456 -22.49 -1.31 14.45
CA MET A 456 -21.50 -1.01 15.48
C MET A 456 -21.61 -2.04 16.60
N PHE A 457 -20.61 -2.89 16.74
CA PHE A 457 -20.56 -3.91 17.78
C PHE A 457 -19.93 -3.36 19.05
N ASN A 458 -20.75 -3.19 20.09
CA ASN A 458 -20.31 -2.81 21.42
C ASN A 458 -19.83 -4.04 22.18
N THR A 459 -18.51 -4.24 22.25
CA THR A 459 -17.88 -5.38 22.93
C THR A 459 -17.11 -4.99 24.19
N ILE A 460 -16.71 -3.71 24.31
CA ILE A 460 -15.79 -3.25 25.36
C ILE A 460 -16.22 -1.97 26.07
N GLY A 461 -17.15 -1.18 25.52
CA GLY A 461 -17.60 0.08 26.10
C GLY A 461 -18.49 0.87 25.15
N GLU A 462 -19.09 1.95 25.65
CA GLU A 462 -20.00 2.82 24.87
C GLU A 462 -19.49 3.13 23.46
N ILE A 463 -20.33 2.87 22.46
CA ILE A 463 -20.05 3.06 21.04
C ILE A 463 -21.18 3.90 20.42
N SER A 464 -20.97 5.20 20.27
CA SER A 464 -21.93 6.12 19.66
C SER A 464 -21.27 6.99 18.60
N VAL A 465 -21.99 7.35 17.54
CA VAL A 465 -21.49 8.37 16.59
C VAL A 465 -21.69 9.75 17.18
N GLN A 466 -20.61 10.53 17.32
CA GLN A 466 -20.68 11.87 17.92
C GLN A 466 -20.56 12.96 16.86
N LEU A 467 -21.71 13.54 16.49
CA LEU A 467 -21.79 14.67 15.55
C LEU A 467 -21.60 15.98 16.29
N GLN A 468 -20.64 16.81 15.87
CA GLN A 468 -20.30 18.06 16.57
C GLN A 468 -20.06 19.20 15.57
N LYS A 469 -20.18 20.45 16.04
CA LYS A 469 -19.80 21.66 15.29
C LYS A 469 -20.43 21.77 13.88
N GLY A 470 -21.75 21.57 13.79
CA GLY A 470 -22.48 21.69 12.52
C GLY A 470 -22.22 20.53 11.56
N SER A 471 -21.99 19.33 12.09
CA SER A 471 -21.88 18.13 11.26
C SER A 471 -23.26 17.62 10.83
N HIS A 472 -23.31 16.92 9.71
CA HIS A 472 -24.55 16.42 9.12
C HIS A 472 -24.42 14.93 8.84
N MET A 473 -25.42 14.15 9.22
CA MET A 473 -25.55 12.75 8.85
C MET A 473 -26.82 12.57 8.01
N HIS A 474 -26.72 11.81 6.93
CA HIS A 474 -27.86 11.33 6.17
C HIS A 474 -27.88 9.81 6.11
N ILE A 475 -29.06 9.24 6.31
CA ILE A 475 -29.35 7.83 6.13
C ILE A 475 -30.38 7.76 4.99
N ALA A 476 -30.02 7.06 3.92
CA ALA A 476 -30.77 7.03 2.67
C ALA A 476 -30.55 5.70 1.95
N ASN A 477 -31.27 5.48 0.85
CA ASN A 477 -31.24 4.26 0.04
C ASN A 477 -31.51 2.99 0.84
N SER A 478 -32.44 3.03 1.80
CA SER A 478 -32.69 1.97 2.78
C SER A 478 -31.47 1.63 3.66
N GLY A 479 -30.56 2.58 3.84
CA GLY A 479 -29.45 2.46 4.78
C GLY A 479 -29.94 2.38 6.22
N ALA A 480 -29.16 1.76 7.09
CA ALA A 480 -29.50 1.65 8.51
C ALA A 480 -28.27 1.92 9.37
N LEU A 481 -28.47 2.49 10.56
CA LEU A 481 -27.41 2.61 11.56
C LEU A 481 -27.78 1.82 12.82
N GLY A 482 -27.06 0.73 13.05
CA GLY A 482 -27.32 -0.21 14.13
C GLY A 482 -26.21 -0.25 15.18
N VAL A 483 -26.58 -0.41 16.45
CA VAL A 483 -25.67 -0.83 17.52
C VAL A 483 -26.04 -2.22 18.00
N VAL A 484 -25.06 -3.11 18.17
CA VAL A 484 -25.25 -4.45 18.72
C VAL A 484 -24.42 -4.59 19.99
N CYS A 485 -25.08 -4.70 21.13
CA CYS A 485 -24.42 -4.95 22.42
C CYS A 485 -24.17 -6.43 22.61
N LEU A 486 -22.91 -6.81 22.75
CA LEU A 486 -22.50 -8.20 22.98
C LEU A 486 -21.87 -8.38 24.36
N GLY A 487 -21.94 -9.61 24.88
CA GLY A 487 -21.32 -9.99 26.14
C GLY A 487 -21.92 -9.25 27.34
N ALA A 488 -21.06 -8.63 28.15
CA ALA A 488 -21.46 -7.91 29.37
C ALA A 488 -21.84 -6.43 29.12
N GLN A 489 -21.73 -5.94 27.88
CA GLN A 489 -22.01 -4.54 27.57
C GLN A 489 -23.50 -4.30 27.51
N THR A 490 -23.93 -3.19 28.12
CA THR A 490 -25.36 -2.86 28.20
C THR A 490 -25.70 -1.51 27.58
N ASN A 491 -24.74 -0.73 27.10
CA ASN A 491 -25.02 0.60 26.55
C ASN A 491 -25.39 0.51 25.06
N GLY A 492 -26.67 0.73 24.75
CA GLY A 492 -27.25 0.72 23.40
C GLY A 492 -27.38 2.10 22.74
N ALA A 493 -26.58 3.09 23.16
CA ALA A 493 -26.56 4.42 22.54
C ALA A 493 -26.06 4.36 21.10
N VAL A 494 -26.74 5.05 20.18
CA VAL A 494 -26.45 5.00 18.73
C VAL A 494 -25.80 6.29 18.25
N VAL A 495 -26.41 7.44 18.52
CA VAL A 495 -25.94 8.74 18.04
C VAL A 495 -26.06 9.83 19.11
N ASP A 496 -24.99 10.61 19.25
CA ASP A 496 -24.97 11.88 19.97
C ASP A 496 -24.91 13.05 18.97
N VAL A 497 -25.96 13.86 18.93
CA VAL A 497 -26.06 15.06 18.09
C VAL A 497 -25.76 16.30 18.93
N LEU A 498 -24.59 16.88 18.75
CA LEU A 498 -24.13 18.03 19.51
C LEU A 498 -24.09 19.31 18.67
N ASP A 499 -24.25 20.45 19.32
CA ASP A 499 -24.34 21.79 18.73
C ASP A 499 -25.43 21.86 17.63
N SER A 500 -25.20 22.66 16.58
CA SER A 500 -26.08 22.79 15.42
C SER A 500 -25.98 21.62 14.42
N SER A 501 -25.60 20.43 14.87
CA SER A 501 -25.46 19.25 14.00
C SER A 501 -26.82 18.61 13.69
N SER A 502 -26.89 17.79 12.64
CA SER A 502 -28.15 17.12 12.27
C SER A 502 -28.02 15.70 11.76
N VAL A 503 -29.12 14.95 11.86
CA VAL A 503 -29.34 13.63 11.27
C VAL A 503 -30.63 13.68 10.44
N HIS A 504 -30.60 13.12 9.23
CA HIS A 504 -31.74 13.06 8.32
C HIS A 504 -31.94 11.63 7.80
N LEU A 505 -33.14 11.06 7.98
CA LEU A 505 -33.53 9.75 7.44
C LEU A 505 -34.46 9.99 6.24
N PHE A 506 -33.99 9.74 5.01
CA PHE A 506 -34.59 10.24 3.78
C PHE A 506 -35.59 9.31 3.09
N ASP A 507 -35.73 8.06 3.49
CA ASP A 507 -36.68 7.17 2.81
C ASP A 507 -37.34 6.20 3.76
N SER A 508 -38.36 5.50 3.27
CA SER A 508 -39.14 4.53 4.04
C SER A 508 -38.29 3.43 4.67
N GLY A 509 -37.19 3.01 4.02
CA GLY A 509 -36.30 1.96 4.51
C GLY A 509 -35.21 2.43 5.47
N SER A 510 -35.01 3.75 5.60
CA SER A 510 -33.94 4.30 6.44
C SER A 510 -34.27 4.16 7.91
N SER A 511 -33.36 3.59 8.70
CA SER A 511 -33.60 3.29 10.13
C SER A 511 -32.39 3.52 11.04
N MET A 512 -32.66 3.64 12.34
CA MET A 512 -31.68 3.54 13.41
C MET A 512 -32.16 2.58 14.48
N TYR A 513 -31.28 1.71 14.97
CA TYR A 513 -31.68 0.72 15.96
C TYR A 513 -30.55 0.36 16.92
N SER A 514 -30.91 -0.23 18.06
CA SER A 514 -29.97 -0.94 18.93
C SER A 514 -30.51 -2.30 19.34
N ILE A 515 -29.62 -3.31 19.31
CA ILE A 515 -29.90 -4.71 19.63
C ILE A 515 -29.15 -5.06 20.91
N GLY A 516 -29.91 -5.47 21.92
CA GLY A 516 -29.35 -5.78 23.23
C GLY A 516 -28.88 -4.52 23.97
N GLY A 517 -28.52 -4.73 25.23
CA GLY A 517 -28.11 -3.68 26.14
C GLY A 517 -29.28 -2.83 26.63
N ASN A 518 -29.52 -2.89 27.94
CA ASN A 518 -30.65 -2.25 28.59
C ASN A 518 -30.35 -0.83 29.10
N THR A 519 -29.16 -0.30 28.90
CA THR A 519 -28.75 1.03 29.41
C THR A 519 -28.38 1.98 28.26
N GLY A 520 -28.17 3.25 28.59
CA GLY A 520 -27.82 4.29 27.62
C GLY A 520 -29.06 5.00 27.08
N VAL A 521 -28.83 5.93 26.16
CA VAL A 521 -29.89 6.66 25.45
C VAL A 521 -29.70 6.39 23.97
N GLY A 522 -30.69 5.79 23.30
CA GLY A 522 -30.61 5.47 21.88
C GLY A 522 -30.15 6.67 21.04
N LEU A 523 -30.77 7.83 21.27
CA LEU A 523 -30.38 9.09 20.65
C LEU A 523 -30.36 10.28 21.61
N LYS A 524 -29.23 10.99 21.64
CA LYS A 524 -29.06 12.20 22.45
C LYS A 524 -28.88 13.43 21.57
N LEU A 525 -29.57 14.52 21.90
CA LEU A 525 -29.39 15.82 21.26
C LEU A 525 -29.06 16.90 22.29
N SER A 526 -28.04 17.70 22.02
CA SER A 526 -27.80 18.95 22.75
C SER A 526 -28.67 20.10 22.22
N SER A 527 -28.46 21.31 22.74
CA SER A 527 -29.04 22.53 22.19
C SER A 527 -28.80 22.64 20.68
N ASP A 528 -29.82 23.06 19.95
CA ASP A 528 -29.86 23.26 18.49
C ASP A 528 -29.66 22.01 17.60
N GLY A 529 -29.46 20.83 18.20
CA GLY A 529 -29.35 19.56 17.45
C GLY A 529 -30.68 19.18 16.78
N ARG A 530 -30.60 18.62 15.56
CA ARG A 530 -31.80 18.25 14.79
C ARG A 530 -31.75 16.80 14.30
N VAL A 531 -32.83 16.06 14.51
CA VAL A 531 -33.08 14.79 13.82
C VAL A 531 -34.38 14.92 13.04
N THR A 532 -34.40 14.46 11.79
CA THR A 532 -35.63 14.36 11.00
C THR A 532 -35.75 13.05 10.24
N TRP A 533 -36.98 12.65 9.92
CA TRP A 533 -37.25 11.45 9.13
C TRP A 533 -38.41 11.63 8.14
N GLU A 534 -38.32 10.91 7.03
CA GLU A 534 -39.38 10.73 6.04
C GLU A 534 -40.20 9.47 6.37
N ALA A 535 -41.34 9.63 7.04
CA ALA A 535 -42.46 8.68 7.19
C ALA A 535 -43.47 9.24 8.22
N SER A 536 -44.67 8.66 8.29
CA SER A 536 -45.67 9.11 9.27
C SER A 536 -45.28 8.76 10.70
N ASP A 537 -44.70 7.59 11.01
CA ASP A 537 -44.58 7.11 12.40
C ASP A 537 -43.11 6.86 12.81
N ALA A 538 -42.69 7.45 13.93
CA ALA A 538 -41.34 7.27 14.49
C ALA A 538 -40.95 5.80 14.73
N SER A 539 -41.90 4.91 15.05
CA SER A 539 -41.65 3.48 15.27
C SER A 539 -41.20 2.71 14.02
N THR A 540 -41.40 3.27 12.83
CA THR A 540 -40.87 2.68 11.59
C THR A 540 -39.40 3.04 11.34
N LYS A 541 -38.85 3.95 12.15
CA LYS A 541 -37.51 4.53 11.98
C LYS A 541 -36.57 4.19 13.12
N PHE A 542 -37.11 3.97 14.30
CA PHE A 542 -36.35 3.82 15.52
C PHE A 542 -36.77 2.57 16.27
N LEU A 543 -35.79 1.80 16.73
CA LEU A 543 -36.00 0.71 17.70
C LEU A 543 -34.77 0.61 18.60
N PHE A 544 -34.91 1.02 19.85
CA PHE A 544 -33.80 1.00 20.80
C PHE A 544 -34.06 0.02 21.95
N ALA A 545 -33.05 -0.76 22.30
CA ALA A 545 -33.11 -1.69 23.43
C ALA A 545 -32.83 -1.03 24.80
N SER A 546 -32.63 0.30 24.83
CA SER A 546 -32.16 1.09 25.97
C SER A 546 -33.22 1.46 27.03
N ASP A 547 -32.78 1.85 28.23
CA ASP A 547 -33.63 2.41 29.32
C ASP A 547 -34.47 3.62 28.88
N SER A 548 -33.97 4.42 27.93
CA SER A 548 -34.68 5.57 27.37
C SER A 548 -34.33 5.78 25.89
N ASP A 549 -35.34 6.01 25.05
CA ASP A 549 -35.13 6.12 23.60
C ASP A 549 -34.40 7.41 23.21
N PHE A 550 -34.86 8.56 23.74
CA PHE A 550 -34.35 9.88 23.37
C PHE A 550 -34.05 10.76 24.58
N ASN A 551 -33.01 11.58 24.46
CA ASN A 551 -32.75 12.74 25.33
C ASN A 551 -32.62 14.00 24.46
N ILE A 552 -33.68 14.81 24.41
CA ILE A 552 -33.82 15.94 23.50
C ILE A 552 -33.63 17.25 24.29
N GLY A 553 -32.40 17.75 24.29
CA GLY A 553 -32.06 18.98 25.00
C GLY A 553 -32.27 18.87 26.51
N GLY A 554 -32.01 17.70 27.10
CA GLY A 554 -32.21 17.41 28.53
C GLY A 554 -33.59 16.84 28.88
N THR A 555 -34.49 16.68 27.91
CA THR A 555 -35.82 16.09 28.12
C THR A 555 -35.86 14.66 27.58
N ALA A 556 -36.17 13.69 28.44
CA ALA A 556 -36.35 12.30 28.02
C ALA A 556 -37.65 12.13 27.22
N LYS A 557 -37.59 11.36 26.13
CA LYS A 557 -38.75 10.98 25.31
C LYS A 557 -38.67 9.53 24.86
N THR A 558 -39.82 8.90 24.73
CA THR A 558 -39.99 7.57 24.13
C THR A 558 -40.35 7.67 22.65
N ILE A 559 -40.13 6.60 21.88
CA ILE A 559 -40.57 6.49 20.48
C ILE A 559 -42.08 6.71 20.36
N ALA A 560 -42.86 6.15 21.29
CA ALA A 560 -44.31 6.28 21.33
C ALA A 560 -44.78 7.74 21.57
N GLU A 561 -44.05 8.51 22.38
CA GLU A 561 -44.35 9.93 22.60
C GLU A 561 -44.04 10.81 21.38
N LEU A 562 -43.05 10.44 20.56
CA LEU A 562 -42.72 11.19 19.35
C LEU A 562 -43.75 11.00 18.24
N ASN A 563 -44.35 9.80 18.14
CA ASN A 563 -45.39 9.43 17.18
C ASN A 563 -45.18 10.02 15.76
N THR A 564 -46.19 10.69 15.21
CA THR A 564 -46.18 11.37 13.91
C THR A 564 -45.90 12.87 13.97
N VAL A 565 -45.72 13.46 15.15
CA VAL A 565 -45.56 14.93 15.29
C VAL A 565 -44.15 15.32 15.75
N GLY A 566 -43.40 14.38 16.31
CA GLY A 566 -42.10 14.60 16.90
C GLY A 566 -42.12 15.45 18.18
N PHE A 567 -40.97 16.01 18.53
CA PHE A 567 -40.78 16.86 19.68
C PHE A 567 -39.76 17.97 19.40
N MET A 568 -40.04 19.17 19.89
CA MET A 568 -39.12 20.31 19.90
C MET A 568 -39.00 20.83 21.33
N ASN A 569 -37.77 20.97 21.81
CA ASN A 569 -37.48 21.58 23.10
C ASN A 569 -37.45 23.11 22.95
N PRO A 570 -38.43 23.85 23.52
CA PRO A 570 -38.52 25.29 23.33
C PRO A 570 -37.41 26.07 24.04
N SER A 571 -36.73 25.46 25.02
CA SER A 571 -35.70 26.15 25.81
C SER A 571 -34.36 26.28 25.07
N ASN A 572 -34.08 25.38 24.12
CA ASN A 572 -32.77 25.26 23.50
C ASN A 572 -32.80 24.83 22.02
N GLY A 573 -33.97 24.78 21.38
CA GLY A 573 -34.10 24.55 19.94
C GLY A 573 -33.88 23.10 19.48
N ALA A 574 -33.46 22.18 20.36
CA ALA A 574 -33.24 20.77 20.02
C ALA A 574 -34.54 20.13 19.53
N LYS A 575 -34.51 19.40 18.41
CA LYS A 575 -35.74 18.82 17.84
C LYS A 575 -35.54 17.49 17.14
N VAL A 576 -36.54 16.63 17.29
CA VAL A 576 -36.70 15.34 16.61
C VAL A 576 -38.07 15.37 15.97
N VAL A 577 -38.17 15.69 14.67
CA VAL A 577 -39.45 15.92 14.00
C VAL A 577 -39.51 15.26 12.61
N PRO A 578 -40.69 14.80 12.15
CA PRO A 578 -40.82 14.34 10.77
C PRO A 578 -40.55 15.50 9.80
N THR A 579 -40.11 15.19 8.59
CA THR A 579 -40.10 16.16 7.48
C THR A 579 -41.52 16.32 6.95
N GLU A 580 -41.91 17.56 6.65
CA GLU A 580 -43.18 17.88 5.99
C GLU A 580 -43.20 17.43 4.52
#